data_AF-A0A2D4NT45-F1
#
_entry.id   AF-A0A2D4NT45-F1
#
_cell.length_a   1.000
_cell.length_b   1.000
_cell.length_c   1.000
_cell.angle_alpha   90.00
_cell.angle_beta   90.00
_cell.angle_gamma   90.00
#
_symmetry.space_group_name_H-M   'P 1'
#
loop_
_entity.id
_entity.type
_entity.pdbx_description
1 polymer ?
#
loop_
_entity_poly.entity_id
_entity_poly.type
_entity_poly.pdbx_seq_one_letter_code
_entity_poly.pdbx_strand_id
1 'polypeptide(L)'
;MRGYVQDLLECFSEKVLLINELETAMHQLYKQRASRLVQRRQDDIKDESSEFSSHSNKALMAPNLDSFGRDRTLYQEHVKRRTAEREARRARRRLAREQSGKMADHLEGLSSDDEETSTDTTNFNMERDRILKESSKVFEDVLENFSSIDYIKSQFEAWRSKYLSSYKDAYIGLCLPKLLNPLIRLQLLTWNPLEDKCQDFESMLWFESLLFYGCEEYDQEKDDADVSLLPTIVERVLLPKLTVLAENVWDPFSTIQTSRMIAITQKLINGYPTVVHAENKNTQTLLKALLLRMRRTLDDDVFMPLYPKSVLENKNSGPYLFFQRQFWSSVKLLGNFLQWYGIFANKTLQELSIDGLLNRYILMAFQNSEYGDDSIKKAQNVINCFPKQWFTNLKGNKTVSHLENLCRYLVHLADTIYRNSIGGSDVEKRNSREHIKQIIKLLSSIRALDHAFTVANDHNVKELKNLSDGK
;
A
#
# COMPACT_ATOMS: atom_id res chain seq x y z
N MET A 1 -46.33 -0.97 13.26
CA MET A 1 -45.10 -0.19 13.01
C MET A 1 -44.53 0.41 14.29
N ARG A 2 -45.18 1.42 14.92
CA ARG A 2 -44.58 2.14 16.06
C ARG A 2 -44.10 1.26 17.23
N GLY A 3 -44.91 0.30 17.68
CA GLY A 3 -44.50 -0.63 18.76
C GLY A 3 -43.26 -1.43 18.40
N TYR A 4 -43.29 -2.14 17.27
CA TYR A 4 -42.12 -2.89 16.78
C TYR A 4 -40.85 -2.03 16.65
N VAL A 5 -40.96 -0.82 16.08
CA VAL A 5 -39.79 0.06 15.91
C VAL A 5 -39.24 0.50 17.27
N GLN A 6 -40.12 0.76 18.24
CA GLN A 6 -39.69 1.08 19.61
C GLN A 6 -38.94 -0.09 20.24
N ASP A 7 -39.50 -1.30 20.16
CA ASP A 7 -38.88 -2.52 20.71
C ASP A 7 -37.52 -2.82 20.04
N LEU A 8 -37.45 -2.62 18.72
CA LEU A 8 -36.22 -2.79 17.94
C LEU A 8 -35.14 -1.78 18.34
N LEU A 9 -35.51 -0.52 18.53
CA LEU A 9 -34.59 0.53 18.97
C LEU A 9 -34.11 0.31 20.41
N GLU A 10 -34.99 -0.14 21.30
CA GLU A 10 -34.63 -0.50 22.68
C GLU A 10 -33.63 -1.66 22.67
N CYS A 11 -33.91 -2.73 21.92
CA CYS A 11 -32.97 -3.83 21.71
C CYS A 11 -31.62 -3.33 21.18
N PHE A 12 -31.61 -2.53 20.12
CA PHE A 12 -30.35 -2.05 19.53
C PHE A 12 -29.60 -1.08 20.43
N SER A 13 -30.28 -0.32 21.29
CA SER A 13 -29.62 0.57 22.24
C SER A 13 -28.69 -0.18 23.19
N GLU A 14 -29.06 -1.40 23.58
CA GLU A 14 -28.21 -2.29 24.39
C GLU A 14 -27.15 -2.99 23.54
N LYS A 15 -27.55 -3.60 22.40
CA LYS A 15 -26.64 -4.45 21.61
C LYS A 15 -25.57 -3.68 20.84
N VAL A 16 -25.83 -2.42 20.46
CA VAL A 16 -24.85 -1.59 19.74
C VAL A 16 -23.58 -1.37 20.56
N LEU A 17 -23.68 -1.26 21.88
CA LEU A 17 -22.52 -1.10 22.75
C LEU A 17 -21.60 -2.33 22.67
N LEU A 18 -22.17 -3.54 22.75
CA LEU A 18 -21.43 -4.79 22.61
C LEU A 18 -20.78 -4.92 21.22
N ILE A 19 -21.50 -4.54 20.16
CA ILE A 19 -20.97 -4.55 18.79
C ILE A 19 -19.79 -3.58 18.66
N ASN A 20 -19.88 -2.39 19.25
CA ASN A 20 -18.78 -1.41 19.24
C ASN A 20 -17.53 -1.94 19.96
N GLU A 21 -17.69 -2.64 21.09
CA GLU A 21 -16.58 -3.26 21.82
C GLU A 21 -15.92 -4.36 21.01
N LEU A 22 -16.71 -5.26 20.41
CA LEU A 22 -16.20 -6.34 19.55
C LEU A 22 -15.48 -5.80 18.31
N GLU A 23 -16.05 -4.79 17.65
CA GLU A 23 -15.43 -4.16 16.49
C GLU A 23 -14.10 -3.47 16.87
N THR A 24 -14.07 -2.79 18.02
CA THR A 24 -12.85 -2.17 18.55
C THR A 24 -11.80 -3.22 18.88
N ALA A 25 -12.17 -4.33 19.52
CA ALA A 25 -11.27 -5.44 19.83
C ALA A 25 -10.67 -6.06 18.56
N MET A 26 -11.51 -6.30 17.54
CA MET A 26 -11.05 -6.84 16.26
C MET A 26 -10.12 -5.88 15.50
N HIS A 27 -10.47 -4.59 15.45
CA HIS A 27 -9.60 -3.57 14.86
C HIS A 27 -8.26 -3.47 15.59
N GLN A 28 -8.26 -3.55 16.92
CA GLN A 28 -7.05 -3.51 17.72
C GLN A 28 -6.19 -4.77 17.51
N LEU A 29 -6.80 -5.94 17.36
CA LEU A 29 -6.11 -7.18 17.03
C LEU A 29 -5.39 -7.08 15.68
N TYR A 30 -6.07 -6.59 14.63
CA TYR A 30 -5.44 -6.35 13.32
C TYR A 30 -4.31 -5.31 13.40
N LYS A 31 -4.53 -4.21 14.11
CA LYS A 31 -3.53 -3.15 14.31
C LYS A 31 -2.27 -3.66 15.00
N GLN A 32 -2.42 -4.49 16.05
CA GLN A 32 -1.29 -5.06 16.76
C GLN A 32 -0.46 -5.98 15.87
N ARG A 33 -1.12 -6.82 15.06
CA ARG A 33 -0.45 -7.69 14.09
C ARG A 33 0.34 -6.88 13.06
N ALA A 34 -0.29 -5.88 12.45
CA ALA A 34 0.37 -5.01 11.47
C ALA A 34 1.55 -4.21 12.08
N SER A 35 1.34 -3.64 13.28
CA SER A 35 2.37 -2.86 13.98
C SER A 35 3.59 -3.71 14.34
N ARG A 36 3.38 -4.99 14.70
CA ARG A 36 4.48 -5.93 14.99
C ARG A 36 5.36 -6.16 13.76
N LEU A 37 4.78 -6.31 12.58
CA LEU A 37 5.52 -6.49 11.33
C LEU A 37 6.31 -5.24 10.95
N VAL A 38 5.72 -4.06 11.08
CA VAL A 38 6.40 -2.77 10.84
C VAL A 38 7.55 -2.58 11.83
N GLN A 39 7.31 -2.77 13.13
CA GLN A 39 8.35 -2.62 14.16
C GLN A 39 9.52 -3.58 13.92
N ARG A 40 9.23 -4.85 13.57
CA ARG A 40 10.26 -5.83 13.24
C ARG A 40 11.13 -5.38 12.07
N ARG A 41 10.52 -4.83 11.01
CA ARG A 41 11.25 -4.31 9.86
C ARG A 41 12.15 -3.12 10.23
N GLN A 42 11.63 -2.18 11.01
CA GLN A 42 12.40 -1.03 11.50
C GLN A 42 13.58 -1.49 12.36
N ASP A 43 13.34 -2.45 13.26
CA ASP A 43 14.35 -3.05 14.11
C ASP A 43 15.45 -3.76 13.30
N ASP A 44 15.06 -4.54 12.28
CA ASP A 44 15.99 -5.22 11.36
C ASP A 44 16.89 -4.22 10.62
N ILE A 45 16.31 -3.14 10.10
CA ILE A 45 17.04 -2.06 9.41
C ILE A 45 18.00 -1.37 10.38
N LYS A 46 17.55 -1.08 11.59
CA LYS A 46 18.36 -0.43 12.63
C LYS A 46 19.54 -1.32 13.06
N ASP A 47 19.32 -2.61 13.23
CA ASP A 47 20.35 -3.57 13.61
C ASP A 47 21.42 -3.69 12.50
N GLU A 48 21.01 -3.87 11.24
CA GLU A 48 21.94 -3.92 10.09
C GLU A 48 22.68 -2.59 9.90
N SER A 49 21.99 -1.45 10.03
CA SER A 49 22.63 -0.14 9.94
C SER A 49 23.68 0.04 11.04
N SER A 50 23.40 -0.38 12.27
CA SER A 50 24.34 -0.29 13.39
C SER A 50 25.56 -1.20 13.20
N GLU A 51 25.33 -2.43 12.71
CA GLU A 51 26.38 -3.40 12.38
C GLU A 51 27.37 -2.80 11.37
N PHE A 52 26.87 -2.23 10.29
CA PHE A 52 27.71 -1.72 9.19
C PHE A 52 28.24 -0.29 9.41
N SER A 53 27.61 0.51 10.28
CA SER A 53 28.15 1.82 10.69
C SER A 53 29.36 1.68 11.63
N SER A 54 29.44 0.58 12.40
CA SER A 54 30.46 0.35 13.42
C SER A 54 31.84 -0.07 12.90
N HIS A 55 32.02 -0.19 11.58
CA HIS A 55 33.35 -0.39 10.97
C HIS A 55 34.29 0.84 11.15
N SER A 56 33.84 1.91 11.80
CA SER A 56 34.72 2.90 12.46
C SER A 56 35.18 2.42 13.85
N ASN A 57 36.03 1.38 13.92
CA ASN A 57 37.04 1.05 14.94
C ASN A 57 36.93 1.42 16.46
N LYS A 58 35.79 1.78 17.05
CA LYS A 58 35.76 2.25 18.47
C LYS A 58 34.68 1.70 19.41
N ALA A 59 33.75 0.85 18.96
CA ALA A 59 32.63 0.41 19.82
C ALA A 59 32.91 -0.83 20.71
N LEU A 60 34.04 -1.51 20.51
CA LEU A 60 34.36 -2.80 21.18
C LEU A 60 35.02 -2.66 22.57
N MET A 61 35.28 -1.45 23.06
CA MET A 61 36.01 -1.21 24.33
C MET A 61 35.24 -0.23 25.24
N ALA A 62 34.03 -0.60 25.68
CA ALA A 62 33.34 0.15 26.73
C ALA A 62 32.71 -0.83 27.74
N PRO A 63 32.61 -0.46 29.04
CA PRO A 63 32.19 -1.37 30.12
C PRO A 63 30.80 -2.00 29.89
N ASN A 64 30.51 -3.06 30.66
CA ASN A 64 29.28 -3.88 30.57
C ASN A 64 27.97 -3.14 30.97
N LEU A 65 28.05 -1.86 31.34
CA LEU A 65 26.93 -1.01 31.70
C LEU A 65 26.93 0.21 30.76
N ASP A 66 25.76 0.56 30.23
CA ASP A 66 25.60 1.84 29.53
C ASP A 66 25.54 3.01 30.54
N SER A 67 25.53 4.25 30.04
CA SER A 67 25.48 5.47 30.86
C SER A 67 24.22 5.59 31.76
N PHE A 68 23.30 4.64 31.68
CA PHE A 68 22.05 4.54 32.44
C PHE A 68 21.94 3.23 33.26
N GLY A 69 23.00 2.42 33.33
CA GLY A 69 23.04 1.19 34.13
C GLY A 69 22.25 0.01 33.55
N ARG A 70 21.90 0.03 32.26
CA ARG A 70 21.22 -1.09 31.59
C ARG A 70 22.21 -2.18 31.23
N ASP A 71 21.78 -3.44 31.39
CA ASP A 71 22.60 -4.62 31.08
C ASP A 71 22.85 -4.69 29.56
N ARG A 72 24.07 -4.38 29.16
CA ARG A 72 24.50 -4.36 27.77
C ARG A 72 24.53 -5.77 27.16
N THR A 73 24.64 -6.81 27.99
CA THR A 73 24.70 -8.21 27.54
C THR A 73 23.34 -8.68 27.04
N LEU A 74 22.27 -8.46 27.82
CA LEU A 74 20.90 -8.79 27.41
C LEU A 74 20.50 -8.06 26.12
N TYR A 75 20.81 -6.78 25.99
CA TYR A 75 20.54 -6.03 24.75
C TYR A 75 21.26 -6.64 23.54
N GLN A 76 22.54 -7.00 23.69
CA GLN A 76 23.31 -7.65 22.62
C GLN A 76 22.76 -9.04 22.26
N GLU A 77 22.31 -9.82 23.24
CA GLU A 77 21.67 -11.11 23.01
C GLU A 77 20.35 -10.97 22.24
N HIS A 78 19.52 -9.97 22.58
CA HIS A 78 18.30 -9.66 21.84
C HIS A 78 18.59 -9.30 20.37
N VAL A 79 19.58 -8.44 20.11
CA VAL A 79 20.00 -8.07 18.74
C VAL A 79 20.52 -9.29 17.97
N LYS A 80 21.33 -10.14 18.60
CA LYS A 80 21.82 -11.39 17.98
C LYS A 80 20.67 -12.33 17.60
N ARG A 81 19.68 -12.50 18.49
CA ARG A 81 18.50 -13.32 18.22
C ARG A 81 17.70 -12.78 17.03
N ARG A 82 17.39 -11.48 17.00
CA ARG A 82 16.68 -10.85 15.86
C ARG A 82 17.45 -11.01 14.55
N THR A 83 18.77 -10.85 14.59
CA THR A 83 19.64 -11.04 13.42
C THR A 83 19.57 -12.48 12.89
N ALA A 84 19.65 -13.48 13.77
CA ALA A 84 19.51 -14.88 13.37
C ALA A 84 18.11 -15.18 12.77
N GLU A 85 17.06 -14.64 13.38
CA GLU A 85 15.68 -14.79 12.89
C GLU A 85 15.48 -14.14 11.51
N ARG A 86 16.02 -12.94 11.29
CA ARG A 86 16.04 -12.24 10.00
C ARG A 86 16.74 -13.05 8.93
N GLU A 87 17.95 -13.53 9.20
CA GLU A 87 18.71 -14.34 8.22
C GLU A 87 18.03 -15.68 7.94
N ALA A 88 17.44 -16.32 8.96
CA ALA A 88 16.65 -17.52 8.76
C ALA A 88 15.43 -17.28 7.84
N ARG A 89 14.73 -16.14 7.99
CA ARG A 89 13.63 -15.74 7.09
C ARG A 89 14.14 -15.53 5.66
N ARG A 90 15.25 -14.82 5.48
CA ARG A 90 15.86 -14.60 4.16
C ARG A 90 16.28 -15.91 3.50
N ALA A 91 16.92 -16.80 4.25
CA ALA A 91 17.33 -18.12 3.76
C ALA A 91 16.13 -18.96 3.30
N ARG A 92 15.04 -19.00 4.09
CA ARG A 92 13.80 -19.69 3.69
C ARG A 92 13.22 -19.13 2.38
N ARG A 93 13.20 -17.80 2.21
CA ARG A 93 12.73 -17.18 0.95
C ARG A 93 13.61 -17.54 -0.24
N ARG A 94 14.94 -17.59 -0.04
CA ARG A 94 15.88 -17.99 -1.10
C ARG A 94 15.61 -19.43 -1.54
N LEU A 95 15.48 -20.35 -0.59
CA LEU A 95 15.16 -21.75 -0.87
C LEU A 95 13.81 -21.91 -1.59
N ALA A 96 12.76 -21.22 -1.14
CA ALA A 96 11.45 -21.27 -1.81
C ALA A 96 11.51 -20.75 -3.26
N ARG A 97 12.31 -19.71 -3.52
CA ARG A 97 12.49 -19.17 -4.87
C ARG A 97 13.27 -20.11 -5.77
N GLU A 98 14.30 -20.76 -5.26
CA GLU A 98 15.07 -21.78 -5.97
C GLU A 98 14.17 -22.93 -6.40
N GLN A 99 13.32 -23.43 -5.49
CA GLN A 99 12.33 -24.48 -5.80
C GLN A 99 11.31 -24.04 -6.87
N SER A 100 10.95 -22.75 -6.90
CA SER A 100 10.02 -22.21 -7.89
C SER A 100 10.65 -21.81 -9.24
N GLY A 101 11.98 -21.90 -9.37
CA GLY A 101 12.71 -21.47 -10.58
C GLY A 101 12.78 -19.94 -10.79
N LYS A 102 12.36 -19.12 -9.82
CA LYS A 102 12.27 -17.65 -9.93
C LYS A 102 13.45 -16.89 -9.32
N MET A 103 14.60 -17.54 -9.16
CA MET A 103 15.73 -16.92 -8.48
C MET A 103 16.43 -15.84 -9.32
N ALA A 104 16.57 -16.07 -10.63
CA ALA A 104 17.33 -15.18 -11.51
C ALA A 104 16.73 -13.76 -11.64
N ASP A 105 15.42 -13.63 -11.48
CA ASP A 105 14.71 -12.35 -11.62
C ASP A 105 14.58 -11.58 -10.29
N HIS A 106 14.98 -12.18 -9.16
CA HIS A 106 14.75 -11.58 -7.85
C HIS A 106 15.92 -10.72 -7.38
N LEU A 107 15.60 -9.48 -7.04
CA LEU A 107 16.53 -8.54 -6.41
C LEU A 107 16.26 -8.49 -4.89
N GLU A 108 17.30 -8.65 -4.09
CA GLU A 108 17.16 -8.54 -2.64
C GLU A 108 16.65 -7.15 -2.26
N GLY A 109 15.59 -7.09 -1.46
CA GLY A 109 14.86 -5.86 -1.13
C GLY A 109 13.45 -5.80 -1.72
N LEU A 110 13.12 -6.65 -2.71
CA LEU A 110 11.77 -6.72 -3.27
C LEU A 110 10.77 -7.54 -2.44
N SER A 111 11.20 -8.19 -1.35
CA SER A 111 10.31 -8.94 -0.44
C SER A 111 9.47 -7.99 0.41
N SER A 112 8.25 -8.39 0.80
CA SER A 112 7.40 -7.60 1.73
C SER A 112 7.73 -7.83 3.20
N ASP A 113 8.44 -8.93 3.50
CA ASP A 113 8.77 -9.29 4.87
C ASP A 113 7.53 -9.56 5.75
N ASP A 114 6.46 -10.10 5.15
CA ASP A 114 5.14 -10.32 5.76
C ASP A 114 5.02 -11.63 6.56
N GLU A 115 6.09 -12.43 6.65
CA GLU A 115 6.05 -13.75 7.31
C GLU A 115 5.94 -13.65 8.82
N GLU A 116 5.07 -14.44 9.42
CA GLU A 116 4.86 -14.49 10.87
C GLU A 116 5.40 -15.78 11.47
N THR A 117 5.66 -15.76 12.78
CA THR A 117 5.99 -16.98 13.50
C THR A 117 4.73 -17.83 13.73
N SER A 118 4.91 -19.13 13.97
CA SER A 118 3.79 -20.00 14.33
C SER A 118 3.10 -19.52 15.61
N THR A 119 3.88 -19.09 16.61
CA THR A 119 3.36 -18.54 17.87
C THR A 119 2.52 -17.29 17.65
N ASP A 120 2.98 -16.34 16.82
CA ASP A 120 2.23 -15.13 16.50
C ASP A 120 0.89 -15.47 15.83
N THR A 121 0.93 -16.39 14.87
CA THR A 121 -0.24 -16.87 14.14
C THR A 121 -1.25 -17.55 15.06
N THR A 122 -0.78 -18.44 15.94
CA THR A 122 -1.63 -19.13 16.92
C THR A 122 -2.26 -18.14 17.89
N ASN A 123 -1.50 -17.19 18.43
CA ASN A 123 -2.02 -16.17 19.35
C ASN A 123 -3.08 -15.28 18.68
N PHE A 124 -2.82 -14.85 17.43
CA PHE A 124 -3.77 -14.06 16.66
C PHE A 124 -5.07 -14.84 16.42
N ASN A 125 -4.98 -16.11 15.99
CA ASN A 125 -6.14 -16.95 15.76
C ASN A 125 -6.93 -17.20 17.04
N MET A 126 -6.25 -17.46 18.17
CA MET A 126 -6.92 -17.64 19.47
C MET A 126 -7.74 -16.42 19.87
N GLU A 127 -7.18 -15.21 19.77
CA GLU A 127 -7.91 -13.99 20.13
C GLU A 127 -9.03 -13.68 19.12
N ARG A 128 -8.78 -13.91 17.82
CA ARG A 128 -9.82 -13.79 16.78
C ARG A 128 -11.00 -14.72 17.07
N ASP A 129 -10.72 -15.99 17.38
CA ASP A 129 -11.74 -17.00 17.62
C ASP A 129 -12.50 -16.71 18.93
N ARG A 130 -11.84 -16.14 19.94
CA ARG A 130 -12.49 -15.60 21.13
C ARG A 130 -13.48 -14.48 20.78
N ILE A 131 -13.06 -13.47 20.01
CA ILE A 131 -13.94 -12.37 19.59
C ILE A 131 -15.12 -12.91 18.79
N LEU A 132 -14.90 -13.88 17.89
CA LEU A 132 -15.97 -14.52 17.13
C LEU A 132 -16.97 -15.25 18.04
N LYS A 133 -16.48 -15.97 19.04
CA LYS A 133 -17.34 -16.65 20.03
C LYS A 133 -18.15 -15.68 20.89
N GLU A 134 -17.60 -14.52 21.22
CA GLU A 134 -18.33 -13.46 21.91
C GLU A 134 -19.35 -12.81 20.97
N SER A 135 -19.01 -12.61 19.69
CA SER A 135 -19.89 -12.05 18.67
C SER A 135 -21.15 -12.89 18.41
N SER A 136 -21.03 -14.22 18.46
CA SER A 136 -22.18 -15.12 18.24
C SER A 136 -23.20 -15.07 19.37
N LYS A 137 -22.86 -14.50 20.52
CA LYS A 137 -23.73 -14.40 21.70
C LYS A 137 -24.50 -13.08 21.79
N VAL A 138 -24.15 -12.09 20.97
CA VAL A 138 -24.72 -10.73 21.07
C VAL A 138 -26.25 -10.74 21.00
N PHE A 139 -26.82 -11.61 20.15
CA PHE A 139 -28.26 -11.71 19.93
C PHE A 139 -28.86 -13.07 20.37
N GLU A 140 -28.15 -13.85 21.20
CA GLU A 140 -28.62 -15.18 21.64
C GLU A 140 -29.93 -15.09 22.46
N ASP A 141 -30.11 -13.99 23.17
CA ASP A 141 -31.27 -13.66 24.00
C ASP A 141 -32.37 -12.87 23.24
N VAL A 142 -32.20 -12.65 21.94
CA VAL A 142 -33.08 -11.80 21.12
C VAL A 142 -33.84 -12.63 20.09
N LEU A 143 -35.14 -12.40 19.95
CA LEU A 143 -35.96 -13.04 18.92
C LEU A 143 -35.45 -12.65 17.52
N GLU A 144 -35.48 -13.59 16.57
CA GLU A 144 -35.02 -13.38 15.19
C GLU A 144 -35.66 -12.16 14.51
N ASN A 145 -36.91 -11.85 14.89
CA ASN A 145 -37.64 -10.67 14.45
C ASN A 145 -36.90 -9.33 14.70
N PHE A 146 -35.94 -9.30 15.62
CA PHE A 146 -35.16 -8.12 16.00
C PHE A 146 -33.66 -8.27 15.80
N SER A 147 -33.17 -9.44 15.38
CA SER A 147 -31.73 -9.70 15.19
C SER A 147 -31.36 -10.08 13.75
N SER A 148 -32.30 -10.59 12.96
CA SER A 148 -32.07 -10.98 11.57
C SER A 148 -32.40 -9.87 10.59
N ILE A 149 -31.49 -9.61 9.66
CA ILE A 149 -31.69 -8.64 8.57
C ILE A 149 -32.91 -9.02 7.73
N ASP A 150 -33.10 -10.30 7.40
CA ASP A 150 -34.21 -10.75 6.54
C ASP A 150 -35.58 -10.52 7.20
N TYR A 151 -35.71 -10.83 8.49
CA TYR A 151 -36.96 -10.62 9.22
C TYR A 151 -37.27 -9.13 9.39
N ILE A 152 -36.27 -8.33 9.77
CA ILE A 152 -36.41 -6.87 9.90
C ILE A 152 -36.81 -6.27 8.55
N LYS A 153 -36.06 -6.60 7.49
CA LYS A 153 -36.33 -6.19 6.10
C LYS A 153 -37.77 -6.50 5.71
N SER A 154 -38.22 -7.75 5.91
CA SER A 154 -39.55 -8.21 5.53
C SER A 154 -40.67 -7.40 6.22
N GLN A 155 -40.48 -7.01 7.48
CA GLN A 155 -41.45 -6.14 8.19
C GLN A 155 -41.56 -4.77 7.52
N PHE A 156 -40.42 -4.16 7.17
CA PHE A 156 -40.39 -2.87 6.51
C PHE A 156 -40.93 -2.92 5.08
N GLU A 157 -40.67 -3.98 4.32
CA GLU A 157 -41.29 -4.19 2.99
C GLU A 157 -42.81 -4.34 3.09
N ALA A 158 -43.30 -5.10 4.07
CA ALA A 158 -44.73 -5.26 4.29
C ALA A 158 -45.41 -3.91 4.62
N TRP A 159 -44.75 -3.03 5.37
CA TRP A 159 -45.27 -1.70 5.64
C TRP A 159 -45.19 -0.75 4.44
N ARG A 160 -44.10 -0.79 3.68
CA ARG A 160 -43.98 -0.04 2.43
C ARG A 160 -45.12 -0.40 1.47
N SER A 161 -45.37 -1.70 1.29
CA SER A 161 -46.42 -2.21 0.40
C SER A 161 -47.84 -1.86 0.88
N LYS A 162 -48.13 -2.01 2.18
CA LYS A 162 -49.50 -1.81 2.71
C LYS A 162 -49.82 -0.36 3.10
N TYR A 163 -48.81 0.44 3.45
CA TYR A 163 -48.95 1.75 4.06
C TYR A 163 -47.92 2.75 3.53
N LEU A 164 -47.79 2.85 2.19
CA LEU A 164 -46.76 3.65 1.52
C LEU A 164 -46.72 5.13 1.96
N SER A 165 -47.87 5.78 2.09
CA SER A 165 -47.94 7.20 2.50
C SER A 165 -47.34 7.39 3.89
N SER A 166 -47.78 6.62 4.88
CA SER A 166 -47.24 6.68 6.24
C SER A 166 -45.76 6.29 6.31
N TYR A 167 -45.31 5.36 5.46
CA TYR A 167 -43.90 4.99 5.35
C TYR A 167 -43.04 6.18 4.87
N LYS A 168 -43.49 6.87 3.82
CA LYS A 168 -42.82 8.07 3.30
C LYS A 168 -42.86 9.23 4.31
N ASP A 169 -44.02 9.50 4.91
CA ASP A 169 -44.20 10.59 5.89
C ASP A 169 -43.34 10.40 7.14
N ALA A 170 -43.06 9.15 7.52
CA ALA A 170 -42.17 8.83 8.64
C ALA A 170 -40.68 8.72 8.25
N TYR A 171 -40.34 9.01 6.99
CA TYR A 171 -38.97 8.97 6.46
C TYR A 171 -38.25 7.63 6.73
N ILE A 172 -38.97 6.52 6.63
CA ILE A 172 -38.45 5.21 7.02
C ILE A 172 -37.25 4.80 6.15
N GLY A 173 -37.32 5.01 4.83
CA GLY A 173 -36.21 4.71 3.91
C GLY A 173 -34.90 5.40 4.27
N LEU A 174 -34.97 6.64 4.76
CA LEU A 174 -33.79 7.39 5.23
C LEU A 174 -33.23 6.86 6.56
N CYS A 175 -34.04 6.16 7.35
CA CYS A 175 -33.67 5.59 8.64
C CYS A 175 -33.11 4.17 8.52
N LEU A 176 -33.51 3.40 7.51
CA LEU A 176 -33.10 2.01 7.32
C LEU A 176 -31.59 1.77 7.31
N PRO A 177 -30.76 2.59 6.61
CA PRO A 177 -29.32 2.38 6.65
C PRO A 177 -28.76 2.48 8.07
N LYS A 178 -29.29 3.39 8.90
CA LYS A 178 -28.86 3.54 10.30
C LYS A 178 -29.33 2.37 11.17
N LEU A 179 -30.53 1.88 10.91
CA LEU A 179 -31.12 0.76 11.63
C LEU A 179 -30.37 -0.53 11.38
N LEU A 180 -30.02 -0.84 10.12
CA LEU A 180 -29.35 -2.08 9.74
C LEU A 180 -27.84 -2.07 10.03
N ASN A 181 -27.24 -0.89 10.17
CA ASN A 181 -25.81 -0.70 10.40
C ASN A 181 -25.21 -1.62 11.49
N PRO A 182 -25.79 -1.75 12.70
CA PRO A 182 -25.21 -2.59 13.75
C PRO A 182 -25.09 -4.06 13.33
N LEU A 183 -26.11 -4.61 12.68
CA LEU A 183 -26.11 -6.00 12.21
C LEU A 183 -25.07 -6.22 11.11
N ILE A 184 -24.96 -5.26 10.18
CA ILE A 184 -23.98 -5.33 9.08
C ILE A 184 -22.56 -5.21 9.63
N ARG A 185 -22.31 -4.32 10.59
CA ARG A 185 -21.00 -4.21 11.27
C ARG A 185 -20.61 -5.48 11.99
N LEU A 186 -21.58 -6.15 12.64
CA LEU A 186 -21.35 -7.45 13.27
C LEU A 186 -20.94 -8.52 12.23
N GLN A 187 -21.63 -8.59 11.09
CA GLN A 187 -21.25 -9.51 9.99
C GLN A 187 -19.88 -9.16 9.37
N LEU A 188 -19.53 -7.88 9.34
CA LEU A 188 -18.27 -7.41 8.79
C LEU A 188 -17.09 -7.53 9.76
N LEU A 189 -17.25 -8.00 11.01
CA LEU A 189 -16.18 -7.99 12.02
C LEU A 189 -14.83 -8.47 11.46
N THR A 190 -14.80 -9.66 10.86
CA THR A 190 -13.60 -10.29 10.30
C THR A 190 -13.32 -9.94 8.83
N TRP A 191 -14.15 -9.10 8.22
CA TRP A 191 -13.94 -8.70 6.82
C TRP A 191 -12.72 -7.78 6.72
N ASN A 192 -11.69 -8.30 6.06
CA ASN A 192 -10.47 -7.58 5.77
C ASN A 192 -10.02 -7.88 4.32
N PRO A 193 -10.26 -6.98 3.35
CA PRO A 193 -9.94 -7.22 1.95
C PRO A 193 -8.44 -7.31 1.67
N LEU A 194 -7.58 -7.03 2.65
CA LEU A 194 -6.13 -7.18 2.53
C LEU A 194 -5.66 -8.62 2.74
N GLU A 195 -6.47 -9.46 3.38
CA GLU A 195 -6.16 -10.86 3.67
C GLU A 195 -6.33 -11.77 2.45
N ASP A 196 -5.64 -12.91 2.48
CA ASP A 196 -5.78 -13.90 1.40
C ASP A 196 -7.16 -14.56 1.43
N LYS A 197 -7.72 -14.83 0.24
CA LYS A 197 -9.05 -15.44 0.07
C LYS A 197 -10.17 -14.72 0.84
N CYS A 198 -10.07 -13.40 1.01
CA CYS A 198 -11.15 -12.62 1.59
C CYS A 198 -12.41 -12.71 0.70
N GLN A 199 -13.55 -12.96 1.33
CA GLN A 199 -14.84 -12.98 0.66
C GLN A 199 -15.18 -11.57 0.12
N ASP A 200 -15.75 -11.53 -1.08
CA ASP A 200 -16.32 -10.31 -1.63
C ASP A 200 -17.53 -9.87 -0.79
N PHE A 201 -17.56 -8.60 -0.36
CA PHE A 201 -18.65 -8.11 0.50
C PHE A 201 -20.02 -8.20 -0.19
N GLU A 202 -20.06 -8.15 -1.53
CA GLU A 202 -21.31 -8.27 -2.30
C GLU A 202 -21.86 -9.70 -2.31
N SER A 203 -21.05 -10.69 -1.93
CA SER A 203 -21.48 -12.08 -1.72
C SER A 203 -21.83 -12.40 -0.27
N MET A 204 -21.85 -11.39 0.60
CA MET A 204 -22.24 -11.58 2.01
C MET A 204 -23.75 -11.54 2.15
N LEU A 205 -24.26 -12.29 3.12
CA LEU A 205 -25.69 -12.44 3.38
C LEU A 205 -26.39 -11.08 3.51
N TRP A 206 -25.83 -10.12 4.27
CA TRP A 206 -26.46 -8.80 4.39
C TRP A 206 -26.64 -8.08 3.05
N PHE A 207 -25.74 -8.26 2.10
CA PHE A 207 -25.81 -7.60 0.79
C PHE A 207 -26.88 -8.28 -0.06
N GLU A 208 -26.85 -9.61 -0.15
CA GLU A 208 -27.83 -10.42 -0.87
C GLU A 208 -29.25 -10.17 -0.35
N SER A 209 -29.43 -10.12 0.98
CA SER A 209 -30.71 -9.80 1.63
C SER A 209 -31.25 -8.44 1.18
N LEU A 210 -30.40 -7.43 1.03
CA LEU A 210 -30.83 -6.05 0.78
C LEU A 210 -30.85 -5.66 -0.71
N LEU A 211 -30.31 -6.49 -1.60
CA LEU A 211 -30.10 -6.18 -3.02
C LEU A 211 -31.36 -5.68 -3.75
N PHE A 212 -32.50 -6.28 -3.46
CA PHE A 212 -33.77 -5.95 -4.11
C PHE A 212 -34.71 -5.11 -3.23
N TYR A 213 -34.22 -4.61 -2.09
CA TYR A 213 -35.04 -3.75 -1.23
C TYR A 213 -35.42 -2.46 -1.98
N GLY A 214 -36.71 -2.16 -2.02
CA GLY A 214 -37.21 -0.96 -2.69
C GLY A 214 -37.35 -1.09 -4.22
N CYS A 215 -36.91 -2.20 -4.82
CA CYS A 215 -37.04 -2.45 -6.25
C CYS A 215 -38.43 -3.02 -6.57
N GLU A 216 -39.35 -2.20 -7.09
CA GLU A 216 -40.62 -2.67 -7.66
C GLU A 216 -40.56 -2.73 -9.20
N GLU A 217 -41.39 -3.59 -9.81
CA GLU A 217 -41.41 -3.83 -11.26
C GLU A 217 -41.95 -2.64 -12.10
N TYR A 218 -42.54 -1.62 -11.48
CA TYR A 218 -43.15 -0.48 -12.17
C TYR A 218 -42.72 0.87 -11.56
N ASP A 219 -42.34 1.80 -12.45
CA ASP A 219 -41.99 3.22 -12.23
C ASP A 219 -41.36 3.56 -10.87
N GLN A 220 -40.04 3.39 -10.77
CA GLN A 220 -39.27 3.99 -9.68
C GLN A 220 -39.39 5.51 -9.75
N GLU A 221 -39.99 6.13 -8.73
CA GLU A 221 -39.87 7.57 -8.52
C GLU A 221 -38.39 7.95 -8.44
N LYS A 222 -37.98 8.98 -9.18
CA LYS A 222 -36.57 9.41 -9.29
C LYS A 222 -35.88 9.76 -7.96
N ASP A 223 -36.66 9.95 -6.89
CA ASP A 223 -36.20 10.33 -5.55
C ASP A 223 -36.57 9.30 -4.46
N ASP A 224 -36.78 8.03 -4.81
CA ASP A 224 -37.02 7.00 -3.79
C ASP A 224 -35.77 6.77 -2.92
N ALA A 225 -35.88 7.15 -1.65
CA ALA A 225 -34.84 6.98 -0.64
C ALA A 225 -34.40 5.51 -0.49
N ASP A 226 -35.30 4.56 -0.74
CA ASP A 226 -35.02 3.12 -0.58
C ASP A 226 -34.02 2.60 -1.61
N VAL A 227 -34.00 3.17 -2.83
CA VAL A 227 -33.02 2.84 -3.87
C VAL A 227 -31.59 3.18 -3.43
N SER A 228 -31.45 4.17 -2.55
CA SER A 228 -30.17 4.58 -1.99
C SER A 228 -29.71 3.76 -0.78
N LEU A 229 -30.47 2.73 -0.35
CA LEU A 229 -30.17 1.94 0.85
C LEU A 229 -28.78 1.31 0.80
N LEU A 230 -28.50 0.49 -0.23
CA LEU A 230 -27.21 -0.17 -0.38
C LEU A 230 -26.05 0.83 -0.56
N PRO A 231 -26.14 1.84 -1.47
CA PRO A 231 -25.14 2.89 -1.54
C PRO A 231 -24.87 3.57 -0.19
N THR A 232 -25.91 3.89 0.59
CA THR A 232 -25.76 4.53 1.91
C THR A 232 -25.07 3.60 2.91
N ILE A 233 -25.32 2.29 2.86
CA ILE A 233 -24.59 1.31 3.69
C ILE A 233 -23.11 1.24 3.29
N VAL A 234 -22.81 1.19 1.99
CA VAL A 234 -21.42 1.25 1.50
C VAL A 234 -20.73 2.52 2.01
N GLU A 235 -21.40 3.66 1.88
CA GLU A 235 -20.90 4.96 2.34
C GLU A 235 -20.62 4.98 3.85
N ARG A 236 -21.56 4.49 4.67
CA ARG A 236 -21.55 4.68 6.13
C ARG A 236 -20.97 3.51 6.92
N VAL A 237 -20.72 2.38 6.28
CA VAL A 237 -20.21 1.16 6.94
C VAL A 237 -18.90 0.72 6.31
N LEU A 238 -18.87 0.52 4.99
CA LEU A 238 -17.66 0.02 4.32
C LEU A 238 -16.55 1.06 4.25
N LEU A 239 -16.85 2.30 3.87
CA LEU A 239 -15.80 3.34 3.80
C LEU A 239 -15.14 3.63 5.16
N PRO A 240 -15.89 3.75 6.29
CA PRO A 240 -15.27 3.87 7.61
C PRO A 240 -14.42 2.66 7.99
N LYS A 241 -14.88 1.43 7.72
CA LYS A 241 -14.10 0.21 7.99
C LYS A 241 -12.81 0.18 7.18
N LEU A 242 -12.87 0.50 5.89
CA LEU A 242 -11.69 0.62 5.03
C LEU A 242 -10.73 1.72 5.50
N THR A 243 -11.27 2.82 6.04
CA THR A 243 -10.45 3.89 6.62
C THR A 243 -9.61 3.36 7.78
N VAL A 244 -10.22 2.61 8.72
CA VAL A 244 -9.49 1.99 9.84
C VAL A 244 -8.39 1.05 9.34
N LEU A 245 -8.68 0.24 8.32
CA LEU A 245 -7.70 -0.68 7.71
C LEU A 245 -6.56 0.09 7.02
N ALA A 246 -6.87 1.15 6.28
CA ALA A 246 -5.88 2.00 5.62
C ALA A 246 -4.93 2.66 6.63
N GLU A 247 -5.44 3.12 7.78
CA GLU A 247 -4.64 3.79 8.79
C GLU A 247 -3.77 2.84 9.61
N ASN A 248 -4.29 1.66 9.95
CA ASN A 248 -3.72 0.83 11.02
C ASN A 248 -3.24 -0.55 10.56
N VAL A 249 -3.66 -1.02 9.39
CA VAL A 249 -3.41 -2.41 8.94
C VAL A 249 -2.62 -2.45 7.64
N TRP A 250 -2.97 -1.62 6.66
CA TRP A 250 -2.30 -1.59 5.37
C TRP A 250 -0.82 -1.21 5.52
N ASP A 251 0.03 -2.08 4.98
CA ASP A 251 1.46 -1.85 4.84
C ASP A 251 1.82 -1.42 3.41
N PRO A 252 2.28 -0.19 3.19
CA PRO A 252 2.64 0.29 1.86
C PRO A 252 3.85 -0.41 1.24
N PHE A 253 4.69 -1.11 2.02
CA PHE A 253 5.74 -1.97 1.45
C PHE A 253 5.21 -3.31 0.95
N SER A 254 4.03 -3.75 1.37
CA SER A 254 3.45 -5.00 0.87
C SER A 254 2.74 -4.75 -0.46
N THR A 255 3.32 -5.30 -1.54
CA THR A 255 2.75 -5.19 -2.90
C THR A 255 1.38 -5.88 -2.96
N ILE A 256 1.21 -7.02 -2.29
CA ILE A 256 -0.06 -7.76 -2.28
C ILE A 256 -1.14 -6.96 -1.59
N GLN A 257 -0.88 -6.44 -0.38
CA GLN A 257 -1.86 -5.61 0.33
C GLN A 257 -2.18 -4.33 -0.45
N THR A 258 -1.18 -3.69 -1.05
CA THR A 258 -1.37 -2.49 -1.87
C THR A 258 -2.27 -2.76 -3.07
N SER A 259 -2.01 -3.81 -3.84
CA SER A 259 -2.86 -4.16 -4.98
C SER A 259 -4.28 -4.53 -4.55
N ARG A 260 -4.46 -5.21 -3.41
CA ARG A 260 -5.79 -5.52 -2.85
C ARG A 260 -6.55 -4.27 -2.42
N MET A 261 -5.88 -3.35 -1.71
CA MET A 261 -6.48 -2.09 -1.29
C MET A 261 -6.91 -1.24 -2.49
N ILE A 262 -6.11 -1.21 -3.55
CA ILE A 262 -6.43 -0.52 -4.80
C ILE A 262 -7.62 -1.20 -5.48
N ALA A 263 -7.63 -2.54 -5.56
CA ALA A 263 -8.72 -3.29 -6.18
C ALA A 263 -10.07 -3.01 -5.51
N ILE A 264 -10.15 -3.06 -4.17
CA ILE A 264 -11.40 -2.73 -3.46
C ILE A 264 -11.77 -1.26 -3.64
N THR A 265 -10.81 -0.34 -3.61
CA THR A 265 -11.08 1.09 -3.81
C THR A 265 -11.62 1.36 -5.21
N GLN A 266 -11.02 0.77 -6.24
CA GLN A 266 -11.47 0.91 -7.62
C GLN A 266 -12.85 0.26 -7.85
N LYS A 267 -13.09 -0.91 -7.22
CA LYS A 267 -14.41 -1.54 -7.22
C LYS A 267 -15.47 -0.60 -6.66
N LEU A 268 -15.19 0.06 -5.54
CA LEU A 268 -16.12 1.00 -4.92
C LEU A 268 -16.35 2.26 -5.78
N ILE A 269 -15.30 2.83 -6.36
CA ILE A 269 -15.41 4.00 -7.26
C ILE A 269 -16.27 3.67 -8.48
N ASN A 270 -16.09 2.48 -9.07
CA ASN A 270 -16.81 2.09 -10.28
C ASN A 270 -18.23 1.59 -9.99
N GLY A 271 -18.43 0.88 -8.88
CA GLY A 271 -19.70 0.23 -8.53
C GLY A 271 -20.69 1.14 -7.80
N TYR A 272 -20.21 2.15 -7.07
CA TYR A 272 -21.04 3.01 -6.21
C TYR A 272 -20.79 4.51 -6.44
N PRO A 273 -20.83 5.01 -7.69
CA PRO A 273 -20.45 6.39 -8.02
C PRO A 273 -21.34 7.46 -7.36
N THR A 274 -22.55 7.09 -6.92
CA THR A 274 -23.49 7.98 -6.23
C THR A 274 -23.03 8.39 -4.83
N VAL A 275 -22.16 7.58 -4.20
CA VAL A 275 -21.68 7.83 -2.83
C VAL A 275 -20.15 7.81 -2.73
N VAL A 276 -19.46 7.16 -3.69
CA VAL A 276 -18.00 7.09 -3.76
C VAL A 276 -17.49 8.09 -4.78
N HIS A 277 -17.43 9.36 -4.38
CA HIS A 277 -16.98 10.47 -5.20
C HIS A 277 -16.19 11.50 -4.38
N ALA A 278 -15.52 12.43 -5.07
CA ALA A 278 -14.56 13.35 -4.46
C ALA A 278 -15.17 14.30 -3.39
N GLU A 279 -16.46 14.56 -3.45
CA GLU A 279 -17.17 15.46 -2.51
C GLU A 279 -17.68 14.73 -1.27
N ASN A 280 -17.75 13.39 -1.30
CA ASN A 280 -18.22 12.59 -0.18
C ASN A 280 -17.22 12.63 0.98
N LYS A 281 -17.70 12.94 2.20
CA LYS A 281 -16.83 13.07 3.39
C LYS A 281 -16.15 11.76 3.79
N ASN A 282 -16.83 10.62 3.68
CA ASN A 282 -16.26 9.33 4.03
C ASN A 282 -15.21 8.90 2.98
N THR A 283 -15.46 9.15 1.70
CA THR A 283 -14.46 8.96 0.65
C THR A 283 -13.24 9.85 0.87
N GLN A 284 -13.43 11.15 1.17
CA GLN A 284 -12.32 12.05 1.50
C GLN A 284 -11.54 11.58 2.73
N THR A 285 -12.21 11.04 3.74
CA THR A 285 -11.56 10.54 4.96
C THR A 285 -10.69 9.32 4.66
N LEU A 286 -11.20 8.36 3.88
CA LEU A 286 -10.43 7.21 3.40
C LEU A 286 -9.19 7.64 2.59
N LEU A 287 -9.36 8.55 1.63
CA LEU A 287 -8.25 9.05 0.80
C LEU A 287 -7.21 9.80 1.64
N LYS A 288 -7.64 10.59 2.63
CA LYS A 288 -6.72 11.26 3.58
C LYS A 288 -5.96 10.25 4.43
N ALA A 289 -6.64 9.23 4.96
CA ALA A 289 -6.02 8.15 5.73
C ALA A 289 -4.90 7.45 4.93
N LEU A 290 -5.18 7.08 3.68
CA LEU A 290 -4.22 6.46 2.77
C LEU A 290 -3.01 7.37 2.52
N LEU A 291 -3.23 8.66 2.22
CA LEU A 291 -2.15 9.62 2.00
C LEU A 291 -1.31 9.84 3.26
N LEU A 292 -1.94 9.97 4.42
CA LEU A 292 -1.23 10.11 5.69
C LEU A 292 -0.41 8.86 6.01
N ARG A 293 -0.94 7.67 5.73
CA ARG A 293 -0.21 6.41 5.91
C ARG A 293 1.04 6.37 5.04
N MET A 294 0.92 6.72 3.75
CA MET A 294 2.07 6.79 2.84
C MET A 294 3.12 7.80 3.30
N ARG A 295 2.70 9.00 3.75
CA ARG A 295 3.62 10.03 4.26
C ARG A 295 4.39 9.55 5.49
N ARG A 296 3.70 8.94 6.47
CA ARG A 296 4.35 8.34 7.65
C ARG A 296 5.37 7.29 7.24
N THR A 297 5.06 6.45 6.24
CA THR A 297 6.02 5.47 5.74
C THR A 297 7.28 6.10 5.14
N LEU A 298 7.17 7.24 4.45
CA LEU A 298 8.36 7.96 3.96
C LEU A 298 9.21 8.53 5.10
N ASP A 299 8.57 9.04 6.14
CA ASP A 299 9.27 9.71 7.24
C ASP A 299 9.88 8.72 8.25
N ASP A 300 9.16 7.63 8.55
CA ASP A 300 9.50 6.70 9.63
C ASP A 300 10.15 5.39 9.15
N ASP A 301 9.82 4.91 7.94
CA ASP A 301 10.16 3.55 7.51
C ASP A 301 11.21 3.49 6.38
N VAL A 302 11.34 4.54 5.57
CA VAL A 302 12.32 4.58 4.47
C VAL A 302 13.70 4.97 5.00
N PHE A 303 14.66 4.06 4.81
CA PHE A 303 16.04 4.28 5.20
C PHE A 303 16.99 4.00 4.05
N MET A 304 17.89 4.95 3.75
CA MET A 304 18.92 4.77 2.75
C MET A 304 20.31 5.04 3.34
N PRO A 305 21.19 4.02 3.49
CA PRO A 305 22.49 4.21 4.11
C PRO A 305 23.43 5.01 3.22
N LEU A 306 24.25 5.85 3.84
CA LEU A 306 25.27 6.64 3.18
C LEU A 306 26.64 6.01 3.45
N TYR A 307 27.20 5.35 2.43
CA TYR A 307 28.53 4.75 2.50
C TYR A 307 29.49 5.42 1.52
N PRO A 308 30.78 5.57 1.89
CA PRO A 308 31.81 5.99 0.94
C PRO A 308 31.91 4.99 -0.24
N LYS A 309 32.24 5.49 -1.45
CA LYS A 309 32.37 4.65 -2.65
C LYS A 309 33.34 3.48 -2.45
N SER A 310 34.46 3.70 -1.75
CA SER A 310 35.44 2.66 -1.44
C SER A 310 34.87 1.48 -0.64
N VAL A 311 33.86 1.71 0.21
CA VAL A 311 33.18 0.65 0.96
C VAL A 311 32.24 -0.15 0.04
N LEU A 312 31.69 0.49 -1.00
CA LEU A 312 30.77 -0.13 -1.95
C LEU A 312 31.47 -0.87 -3.09
N GLU A 313 32.78 -0.68 -3.29
CA GLU A 313 33.58 -1.39 -4.32
C GLU A 313 33.56 -2.91 -4.12
N ASN A 314 33.56 -3.38 -2.86
CA ASN A 314 33.43 -4.81 -2.58
C ASN A 314 31.95 -5.23 -2.62
N LYS A 315 31.53 -5.77 -3.77
CA LYS A 315 30.16 -6.27 -4.02
C LYS A 315 29.71 -7.42 -3.12
N ASN A 316 30.64 -8.08 -2.44
CA ASN A 316 30.35 -9.15 -1.48
C ASN A 316 30.36 -8.65 -0.03
N SER A 317 30.63 -7.36 0.21
CA SER A 317 30.64 -6.78 1.55
C SER A 317 29.22 -6.64 2.12
N GLY A 318 29.10 -6.80 3.44
CA GLY A 318 27.85 -6.56 4.17
C GLY A 318 27.24 -5.17 3.90
N PRO A 319 28.01 -4.07 3.99
CA PRO A 319 27.51 -2.72 3.68
C PRO A 319 26.94 -2.59 2.27
N TYR A 320 27.61 -3.15 1.26
CA TYR A 320 27.13 -3.14 -0.12
C TYR A 320 25.80 -3.89 -0.25
N LEU A 321 25.72 -5.11 0.27
CA LEU A 321 24.50 -5.92 0.19
C LEU A 321 23.31 -5.27 0.92
N PHE A 322 23.57 -4.65 2.07
CA PHE A 322 22.56 -3.88 2.79
C PHE A 322 22.11 -2.64 2.01
N PHE A 323 23.03 -1.89 1.42
CA PHE A 323 22.71 -0.77 0.54
C PHE A 323 21.84 -1.19 -0.65
N GLN A 324 22.18 -2.30 -1.33
CA GLN A 324 21.35 -2.82 -2.43
C GLN A 324 19.94 -3.20 -1.95
N ARG A 325 19.82 -3.83 -0.78
CA ARG A 325 18.50 -4.16 -0.19
C ARG A 325 17.64 -2.92 0.03
N GLN A 326 18.21 -1.87 0.62
CA GLN A 326 17.49 -0.63 0.86
C GLN A 326 17.12 0.10 -0.44
N PHE A 327 18.00 0.06 -1.45
CA PHE A 327 17.70 0.57 -2.78
C PHE A 327 16.47 -0.12 -3.38
N TRP A 328 16.49 -1.45 -3.47
CA TRP A 328 15.38 -2.18 -4.10
C TRP A 328 14.10 -2.14 -3.28
N SER A 329 14.19 -2.07 -1.95
CA SER A 329 13.03 -1.80 -1.08
C SER A 329 12.39 -0.45 -1.40
N SER A 330 13.21 0.59 -1.62
CA SER A 330 12.73 1.92 -2.00
C SER A 330 12.10 1.93 -3.40
N VAL A 331 12.70 1.22 -4.37
CA VAL A 331 12.12 1.06 -5.73
C VAL A 331 10.79 0.30 -5.69
N LYS A 332 10.68 -0.73 -4.85
CA LYS A 332 9.43 -1.46 -4.63
C LYS A 332 8.35 -0.55 -4.05
N LEU A 333 8.69 0.23 -3.02
CA LEU A 333 7.78 1.20 -2.42
C LEU A 333 7.31 2.24 -3.44
N LEU A 334 8.21 2.74 -4.29
CA LEU A 334 7.89 3.62 -5.41
C LEU A 334 6.85 2.98 -6.33
N GLY A 335 7.07 1.73 -6.74
CA GLY A 335 6.11 0.97 -7.54
C GLY A 335 4.75 0.83 -6.84
N ASN A 336 4.73 0.52 -5.54
CA ASN A 336 3.50 0.39 -4.75
C ASN A 336 2.74 1.72 -4.66
N PHE A 337 3.42 2.85 -4.41
CA PHE A 337 2.78 4.17 -4.39
C PHE A 337 2.17 4.50 -5.75
N LEU A 338 2.92 4.27 -6.84
CA LEU A 338 2.49 4.63 -8.18
C LEU A 338 1.33 3.79 -8.72
N GLN A 339 1.02 2.62 -8.12
CA GLN A 339 -0.19 1.87 -8.44
C GLN A 339 -1.48 2.67 -8.12
N TRP A 340 -1.42 3.67 -7.24
CA TRP A 340 -2.55 4.55 -6.92
C TRP A 340 -2.84 5.62 -7.98
N TYR A 341 -2.13 5.57 -9.11
CA TYR A 341 -2.46 6.36 -10.29
C TYR A 341 -3.91 6.13 -10.72
N GLY A 342 -4.63 7.22 -11.04
CA GLY A 342 -6.05 7.18 -11.42
C GLY A 342 -7.00 7.31 -10.22
N ILE A 343 -6.54 7.08 -8.99
CA ILE A 343 -7.30 7.34 -7.77
C ILE A 343 -6.86 8.68 -7.15
N PHE A 344 -5.55 8.87 -6.94
CA PHE A 344 -5.03 10.16 -6.48
C PHE A 344 -4.77 11.12 -7.64
N ALA A 345 -4.91 12.42 -7.35
CA ALA A 345 -4.49 13.47 -8.27
C ALA A 345 -3.00 13.33 -8.62
N ASN A 346 -2.66 13.45 -9.91
CA ASN A 346 -1.28 13.30 -10.40
C ASN A 346 -0.28 14.16 -9.63
N LYS A 347 -0.61 15.42 -9.35
CA LYS A 347 0.25 16.34 -8.59
C LYS A 347 0.60 15.77 -7.20
N THR A 348 -0.41 15.35 -6.43
CA THR A 348 -0.21 14.76 -5.10
C THR A 348 0.62 13.49 -5.16
N LEU A 349 0.35 12.62 -6.13
CA LEU A 349 1.08 11.36 -6.28
C LEU A 349 2.54 11.59 -6.71
N GLN A 350 2.79 12.58 -7.56
CA GLN A 350 4.12 13.01 -7.98
C GLN A 350 4.91 13.63 -6.82
N GLU A 351 4.32 14.55 -6.06
CA GLU A 351 4.95 15.13 -4.86
C GLU A 351 5.35 14.04 -3.85
N LEU A 352 4.47 13.07 -3.61
CA LEU A 352 4.73 11.99 -2.67
C LEU A 352 5.79 11.00 -3.19
N SER A 353 5.61 10.51 -4.41
CA SER A 353 6.40 9.39 -4.96
C SER A 353 7.71 9.86 -5.60
N ILE A 354 7.66 10.97 -6.33
CA ILE A 354 8.84 11.52 -6.99
C ILE A 354 9.63 12.38 -6.02
N ASP A 355 9.05 13.43 -5.45
CA ASP A 355 9.82 14.32 -4.57
C ASP A 355 10.14 13.66 -3.23
N GLY A 356 9.14 13.04 -2.61
CA GLY A 356 9.26 12.41 -1.29
C GLY A 356 10.11 11.14 -1.26
N LEU A 357 10.20 10.38 -2.36
CA LEU A 357 10.91 9.09 -2.39
C LEU A 357 12.04 9.04 -3.42
N LEU A 358 11.74 9.26 -4.70
CA LEU A 358 12.75 9.18 -5.76
C LEU A 358 13.86 10.22 -5.58
N ASN A 359 13.50 11.49 -5.47
CA ASN A 359 14.44 12.61 -5.36
C ASN A 359 15.17 12.59 -4.01
N ARG A 360 14.46 12.28 -2.93
CA ARG A 360 15.00 12.29 -1.56
C ARG A 360 15.91 11.10 -1.24
N TYR A 361 15.59 9.89 -1.70
CA TYR A 361 16.31 8.67 -1.27
C TYR A 361 16.94 7.91 -2.44
N ILE A 362 16.18 7.64 -3.52
CA ILE A 362 16.64 6.77 -4.61
C ILE A 362 17.74 7.46 -5.45
N LEU A 363 17.61 8.76 -5.76
CA LEU A 363 18.63 9.50 -6.50
C LEU A 363 19.95 9.63 -5.72
N MET A 364 19.90 9.74 -4.39
CA MET A 364 21.11 9.71 -3.56
C MET A 364 21.86 8.38 -3.71
N ALA A 365 21.12 7.27 -3.87
CA ALA A 365 21.71 5.96 -4.10
C ALA A 365 22.41 5.86 -5.47
N PHE A 366 21.79 6.45 -6.49
CA PHE A 366 22.31 6.45 -7.85
C PHE A 366 23.67 7.15 -7.96
N GLN A 367 23.89 8.21 -7.17
CA GLN A 367 25.18 8.92 -7.13
C GLN A 367 26.34 8.08 -6.55
N ASN A 368 26.01 7.05 -5.77
CA ASN A 368 26.95 6.14 -5.13
C ASN A 368 27.10 4.80 -5.87
N SER A 369 26.33 4.58 -6.93
CA SER A 369 26.39 3.35 -7.73
C SER A 369 27.50 3.43 -8.79
N GLU A 370 28.00 2.27 -9.23
CA GLU A 370 28.96 2.18 -10.32
C GLU A 370 28.35 2.66 -11.64
N TYR A 371 29.15 3.33 -12.47
CA TYR A 371 28.74 3.77 -13.80
C TYR A 371 28.78 2.58 -14.77
N GLY A 372 27.68 2.33 -15.49
CA GLY A 372 27.58 1.24 -16.47
C GLY A 372 26.26 0.47 -16.37
N ASP A 373 26.31 -0.83 -16.69
CA ASP A 373 25.12 -1.69 -16.81
C ASP A 373 24.24 -1.72 -15.55
N ASP A 374 24.83 -1.75 -14.36
CA ASP A 374 24.07 -1.79 -13.09
C ASP A 374 23.20 -0.53 -12.92
N SER A 375 23.80 0.65 -13.06
CA SER A 375 23.08 1.93 -12.98
C SER A 375 22.00 2.07 -14.05
N ILE A 376 22.26 1.60 -15.28
CA ILE A 376 21.26 1.62 -16.36
C ILE A 376 20.10 0.68 -16.04
N LYS A 377 20.36 -0.54 -15.56
CA LYS A 377 19.33 -1.49 -15.15
C LYS A 377 18.49 -0.94 -14.00
N LYS A 378 19.12 -0.31 -13.01
CA LYS A 378 18.44 0.35 -11.90
C LYS A 378 17.54 1.50 -12.38
N ALA A 379 18.07 2.37 -13.24
CA ALA A 379 17.29 3.45 -13.83
C ALA A 379 16.11 2.94 -14.66
N GLN A 380 16.31 1.87 -15.44
CA GLN A 380 15.25 1.22 -16.18
C GLN A 380 14.14 0.69 -15.26
N ASN A 381 14.49 0.05 -14.13
CA ASN A 381 13.50 -0.44 -13.17
C ASN A 381 12.70 0.71 -12.53
N VAL A 382 13.36 1.81 -12.15
CA VAL A 382 12.68 3.01 -11.64
C VAL A 382 11.72 3.60 -12.68
N ILE A 383 12.17 3.72 -13.93
CA ILE A 383 11.34 4.24 -15.03
C ILE A 383 10.14 3.33 -15.32
N ASN A 384 10.32 2.01 -15.22
CA ASN A 384 9.24 1.05 -15.42
C ASN A 384 8.12 1.16 -14.38
N CYS A 385 8.38 1.76 -13.22
CA CYS A 385 7.33 2.02 -12.22
C CYS A 385 6.38 3.15 -12.62
N PHE A 386 6.77 4.06 -13.51
CA PHE A 386 5.97 5.24 -13.82
C PHE A 386 4.72 4.91 -14.65
N PRO A 387 3.55 5.51 -14.31
CA PRO A 387 2.37 5.43 -15.15
C PRO A 387 2.67 5.98 -16.55
N LYS A 388 2.54 5.13 -17.57
CA LYS A 388 2.83 5.51 -18.98
C LYS A 388 1.99 6.70 -19.45
N GLN A 389 0.77 6.82 -18.91
CA GLN A 389 -0.19 7.88 -19.20
C GLN A 389 0.30 9.28 -18.77
N TRP A 390 1.29 9.39 -17.87
CA TRP A 390 1.92 10.67 -17.57
C TRP A 390 2.67 11.28 -18.76
N PHE A 391 3.01 10.45 -19.75
CA PHE A 391 3.87 10.84 -20.87
C PHE A 391 3.15 10.92 -22.22
N THR A 392 1.90 10.48 -22.33
CA THR A 392 1.21 10.38 -23.63
C THR A 392 0.79 11.74 -24.21
N ASN A 393 0.38 12.69 -23.37
CA ASN A 393 -0.20 13.97 -23.81
C ASN A 393 0.70 15.20 -23.51
N LEU A 394 2.00 14.98 -23.34
CA LEU A 394 2.94 16.08 -23.10
C LEU A 394 3.19 16.87 -24.39
N LYS A 395 3.00 18.19 -24.31
CA LYS A 395 3.31 19.13 -25.39
C LYS A 395 4.76 19.60 -25.30
N GLY A 396 5.46 19.59 -26.43
CA GLY A 396 6.87 19.97 -26.51
C GLY A 396 7.82 18.84 -26.11
N ASN A 397 9.08 19.20 -25.87
CA ASN A 397 10.17 18.25 -25.67
C ASN A 397 10.53 18.01 -24.20
N LYS A 398 9.76 18.60 -23.26
CA LYS A 398 9.98 18.50 -21.82
C LYS A 398 9.08 17.45 -21.20
N THR A 399 9.65 16.70 -20.25
CA THR A 399 8.94 15.72 -19.42
C THR A 399 8.20 16.38 -18.25
N VAL A 400 7.59 15.56 -17.39
CA VAL A 400 7.05 15.95 -16.09
C VAL A 400 8.13 16.64 -15.25
N SER A 401 7.84 17.86 -14.77
CA SER A 401 8.82 18.72 -14.07
C SER A 401 9.51 18.06 -12.87
N HIS A 402 8.77 17.23 -12.11
CA HIS A 402 9.29 16.52 -10.94
C HIS A 402 10.43 15.52 -11.29
N LEU A 403 10.51 15.05 -12.55
CA LEU A 403 11.52 14.09 -13.03
C LEU A 403 12.82 14.75 -13.49
N GLU A 404 12.94 16.07 -13.40
CA GLU A 404 14.11 16.82 -13.86
C GLU A 404 15.42 16.30 -13.24
N ASN A 405 15.43 15.98 -11.94
CA ASN A 405 16.62 15.46 -11.26
C ASN A 405 17.05 14.08 -11.80
N LEU A 406 16.09 13.21 -12.13
CA LEU A 406 16.37 11.93 -12.77
C LEU A 406 16.93 12.14 -14.19
N CYS A 407 16.37 13.09 -14.94
CA CYS A 407 16.87 13.43 -16.28
C CYS A 407 18.33 13.89 -16.22
N ARG A 408 18.66 14.80 -15.30
CA ARG A 408 20.05 15.27 -15.09
C ARG A 408 20.99 14.15 -14.67
N TYR A 409 20.54 13.24 -13.80
CA TYR A 409 21.32 12.06 -13.43
C TYR A 409 21.63 11.19 -14.66
N LEU A 410 20.64 10.93 -15.52
CA LEU A 410 20.84 10.13 -16.73
C LEU A 410 21.82 10.79 -17.72
N VAL A 411 21.73 12.11 -17.91
CA VAL A 411 22.72 12.86 -18.71
C VAL A 411 24.12 12.71 -18.10
N HIS A 412 24.25 12.95 -16.80
CA HIS A 412 25.52 12.80 -16.09
C HIS A 412 26.10 11.38 -16.18
N LEU A 413 25.24 10.36 -16.13
CA LEU A 413 25.63 8.97 -16.30
C LEU A 413 26.20 8.72 -17.71
N ALA A 414 25.54 9.24 -18.75
CA ALA A 414 26.04 9.14 -20.13
C ALA A 414 27.40 9.83 -20.30
N ASP A 415 27.56 11.05 -19.79
CA ASP A 415 28.81 11.80 -19.86
C ASP A 415 29.95 11.10 -19.13
N THR A 416 29.65 10.45 -18.00
CA THR A 416 30.65 9.75 -17.21
C THR A 416 31.05 8.43 -17.86
N ILE A 417 30.10 7.68 -18.43
CA ILE A 417 30.39 6.48 -19.22
C ILE A 417 31.26 6.85 -20.44
N TYR A 418 30.91 7.92 -21.15
CA TYR A 418 31.69 8.40 -22.28
C TYR A 418 33.12 8.76 -21.86
N ARG A 419 33.29 9.60 -20.82
CA ARG A 419 34.62 10.02 -20.33
C ARG A 419 35.48 8.84 -19.91
N ASN A 420 34.91 7.86 -19.20
CA ASN A 420 35.64 6.66 -18.78
C ASN A 420 36.07 5.77 -19.96
N SER A 421 35.42 5.90 -21.12
CA SER A 421 35.80 5.17 -22.34
C SER A 421 36.93 5.85 -23.13
N ILE A 422 37.23 7.13 -22.85
CA ILE A 422 38.29 7.88 -23.53
C ILE A 422 39.64 7.33 -23.07
N GLY A 423 40.25 6.50 -23.92
CA GLY A 423 41.52 5.83 -23.62
C GLY A 423 41.37 4.32 -23.35
N GLY A 424 40.14 3.80 -23.35
CA GLY A 424 39.87 2.36 -23.29
C GLY A 424 40.07 1.65 -24.63
N SER A 425 39.97 0.33 -24.59
CA SER A 425 39.96 -0.57 -25.75
C SER A 425 38.78 -0.29 -26.70
N ASP A 426 38.88 -0.73 -27.95
CA ASP A 426 37.79 -0.58 -28.92
C ASP A 426 36.50 -1.30 -28.47
N VAL A 427 36.64 -2.38 -27.69
CA VAL A 427 35.51 -3.10 -27.08
C VAL A 427 34.82 -2.23 -26.03
N GLU A 428 35.57 -1.57 -25.14
CA GLU A 428 35.02 -0.67 -24.12
C GLU A 428 34.34 0.55 -24.73
N LYS A 429 34.93 1.13 -25.79
CA LYS A 429 34.29 2.23 -26.54
C LYS A 429 32.98 1.80 -27.18
N ARG A 430 32.93 0.58 -27.75
CA ARG A 430 31.70 0.02 -28.32
C ARG A 430 30.63 -0.20 -27.26
N ASN A 431 30.99 -0.79 -26.12
CA ASN A 431 30.07 -1.02 -25.01
C ASN A 431 29.52 0.30 -24.45
N SER A 432 30.40 1.29 -24.27
CA SER A 432 30.03 2.63 -23.80
C SER A 432 29.04 3.31 -24.77
N ARG A 433 29.23 3.15 -26.08
CA ARG A 433 28.28 3.67 -27.07
C ARG A 433 26.91 3.00 -26.97
N GLU A 434 26.86 1.69 -26.75
CA GLU A 434 25.59 0.98 -26.54
C GLU A 434 24.90 1.39 -25.22
N HIS A 435 25.66 1.60 -24.15
CA HIS A 435 25.14 2.17 -22.89
C HIS A 435 24.54 3.56 -23.08
N ILE A 436 25.22 4.45 -23.82
CA ILE A 436 24.69 5.80 -24.12
C ILE A 436 23.40 5.70 -24.94
N LYS A 437 23.31 4.78 -25.91
CA LYS A 437 22.05 4.53 -26.64
C LYS A 437 20.93 4.05 -25.72
N GLN A 438 21.22 3.19 -24.74
CA GLN A 438 20.23 2.77 -23.75
C GLN A 438 19.75 3.94 -22.89
N ILE A 439 20.66 4.82 -22.45
CA ILE A 439 20.31 6.03 -21.68
C ILE A 439 19.43 6.97 -22.51
N ILE A 440 19.74 7.16 -23.79
CA ILE A 440 18.90 7.92 -24.72
C ILE A 440 17.49 7.31 -24.81
N LYS A 441 17.38 5.98 -24.89
CA LYS A 441 16.08 5.28 -24.89
C LYS A 441 15.33 5.48 -23.57
N LEU A 442 16.01 5.47 -22.43
CA LEU A 442 15.43 5.76 -21.11
C LEU A 442 14.88 7.18 -21.03
N LEU A 443 15.65 8.18 -21.46
CA LEU A 443 15.19 9.58 -21.51
C LEU A 443 13.98 9.74 -22.44
N SER A 444 14.01 9.05 -23.58
CA SER A 444 12.92 9.08 -24.56
C SER A 444 11.64 8.43 -24.04
N SER A 445 11.73 7.34 -23.27
CA SER A 445 10.56 6.62 -22.74
C SER A 445 9.77 7.44 -21.72
N ILE A 446 10.44 8.35 -21.00
CA ILE A 446 9.81 9.34 -20.13
C ILE A 446 9.56 10.69 -20.82
N ARG A 447 9.68 10.75 -22.16
CA ARG A 447 9.47 11.98 -22.97
C ARG A 447 10.35 13.17 -22.56
N ALA A 448 11.54 12.91 -22.02
CA ALA A 448 12.56 13.92 -21.76
C ALA A 448 13.39 14.18 -23.04
N LEU A 449 12.74 14.60 -24.12
CA LEU A 449 13.34 14.67 -25.46
C LEU A 449 14.47 15.71 -25.55
N ASP A 450 14.36 16.84 -24.86
CA ASP A 450 15.44 17.85 -24.81
C ASP A 450 16.75 17.26 -24.28
N HIS A 451 16.66 16.51 -23.18
CA HIS A 451 17.81 15.82 -22.58
C HIS A 451 18.32 14.69 -23.50
N ALA A 452 17.41 13.93 -24.11
CA ALA A 452 17.77 12.86 -25.05
C ALA A 452 18.55 13.42 -26.26
N PHE A 453 18.08 14.52 -26.86
CA PHE A 453 18.75 15.18 -27.98
C PHE A 453 20.11 15.76 -27.59
N THR A 454 20.22 16.33 -26.39
CA THR A 454 21.48 16.85 -25.85
C THR A 454 22.53 15.73 -25.80
N VAL A 455 22.21 14.61 -25.13
CA VAL A 455 23.10 13.44 -25.04
C VAL A 455 23.44 12.87 -26.42
N ALA A 456 22.49 12.84 -27.35
CA ALA A 456 22.72 12.34 -28.70
C ALA A 456 23.73 13.18 -29.48
N ASN A 457 23.60 14.50 -29.39
CA ASN A 457 24.44 15.46 -30.09
C ASN A 457 25.85 15.45 -29.48
N ASP A 458 25.96 15.52 -28.16
CA ASP A 458 27.24 15.56 -27.46
C ASP A 458 28.06 14.29 -27.70
N HIS A 459 27.40 13.13 -27.82
CA HIS A 459 28.05 11.82 -28.00
C HIS A 459 27.96 11.26 -29.43
N ASN A 460 27.54 12.06 -30.42
CA ASN A 460 27.45 11.69 -31.84
C ASN A 460 26.63 10.41 -32.12
N VAL A 461 25.48 10.24 -31.46
CA VAL A 461 24.55 9.13 -31.64
C VAL A 461 23.41 9.54 -32.60
N LYS A 462 23.44 9.02 -33.84
CA LYS A 462 22.53 9.43 -34.94
C LYS A 462 21.08 8.90 -34.84
N GLU A 463 20.76 8.03 -33.89
CA GLU A 463 19.51 7.24 -33.86
C GLU A 463 18.23 8.04 -33.48
N LEU A 464 18.33 9.32 -33.11
CA LEU A 464 17.21 10.10 -32.57
C LEU A 464 16.36 10.88 -33.58
N LYS A 465 16.79 10.99 -34.85
CA LYS A 465 16.05 11.76 -35.87
C LYS A 465 14.63 11.23 -36.19
N ASN A 466 14.27 10.03 -35.73
CA ASN A 466 13.00 9.38 -36.06
C ASN A 466 11.96 9.40 -34.92
N LEU A 467 12.25 10.02 -33.77
CA LEU A 467 11.32 10.07 -32.61
C LEU A 467 10.43 11.33 -32.58
N SER A 468 10.65 12.29 -33.48
CA SER A 468 9.85 13.53 -33.59
C SER A 468 8.53 13.36 -34.35
N ASP A 469 8.34 12.26 -35.09
CA ASP A 469 7.26 12.14 -36.09
C ASP A 469 6.07 11.27 -35.64
N GLY A 470 6.05 10.84 -34.38
CA GLY A 470 4.87 10.21 -33.77
C GLY A 470 3.88 11.26 -33.30
N LYS A 471 3.03 11.75 -34.21
CA LYS A 471 1.80 12.50 -33.91
C LYS A 471 0.83 11.68 -33.08
#